data_AF-A0AAJ0VI47-F1
#
_entry.id   AF-A0AAJ0VI47-F1
#
_cell.length_a   1.000
_cell.length_b   1.000
_cell.length_c   1.000
_cell.angle_alpha   90.00
_cell.angle_beta   90.00
_cell.angle_gamma   90.00
#
_symmetry.space_group_name_H-M   'P 1'
#
loop_
_entity.id
_entity.type
_entity.pdbx_description
1 polymer ?
#
loop_
_entity_poly.entity_id
_entity_poly.type
_entity_poly.pdbx_seq_one_letter_code
_entity_poly.pdbx_strand_id
1 'polypeptide(L)'
;MKGPSVRGREGMPGFKWWHGLILGLLLAYVPGSLLVGGVLLLPLVVLHFVDPDADRQRMMIVLFYLGAVMVHPLRAAWLAHGDWQTCVQQITQPMTLILDWMAVGVAWLVAEVSAIGARLWYADYSRRERRAIEKRINALREEWLETEKGSKA
;
A
#
# COMPACT_ATOMS: atom_id res chain seq x y z
N MET A 1 -17.81 7.72 -37.86
CA MET A 1 -17.26 9.00 -37.37
C MET A 1 -17.21 8.96 -35.85
N LYS A 2 -16.15 9.55 -35.29
CA LYS A 2 -15.57 9.36 -33.95
C LYS A 2 -16.50 9.87 -32.83
N GLY A 3 -16.83 9.02 -31.86
CA GLY A 3 -17.54 9.44 -30.65
C GLY A 3 -16.67 10.32 -29.75
N PRO A 4 -17.23 11.29 -29.01
CA PRO A 4 -16.45 12.09 -28.08
C PRO A 4 -16.06 11.24 -26.87
N SER A 5 -14.76 10.97 -26.76
CA SER A 5 -14.12 10.37 -25.59
C SER A 5 -14.26 11.30 -24.39
N VAL A 6 -15.06 10.91 -23.40
CA VAL A 6 -15.08 11.55 -22.08
C VAL A 6 -13.74 11.26 -21.41
N ARG A 7 -12.79 12.19 -21.55
CA ARG A 7 -11.56 12.19 -20.73
C ARG A 7 -11.99 12.45 -19.30
N GLY A 8 -11.93 11.40 -18.47
CA GLY A 8 -11.90 11.57 -17.03
C GLY A 8 -10.72 12.48 -16.70
N ARG A 9 -11.00 13.72 -16.30
CA ARG A 9 -10.04 14.48 -15.51
C ARG A 9 -10.04 13.82 -14.15
N GLU A 10 -9.13 12.88 -13.95
CA GLU A 10 -8.70 12.51 -12.61
C GLU A 10 -8.20 13.79 -11.96
N GLY A 11 -9.05 14.39 -11.13
CA GLY A 11 -8.71 15.57 -10.38
C GLY A 11 -7.57 15.19 -9.44
N MET A 12 -6.37 15.70 -9.69
CA MET A 12 -5.36 15.81 -8.65
C MET A 12 -6.07 16.38 -7.41
N PRO A 13 -5.99 15.75 -6.23
CA PRO A 13 -6.56 16.32 -5.02
C PRO A 13 -5.86 17.65 -4.78
N GLY A 14 -6.52 18.74 -5.18
CA GLY A 14 -5.96 20.07 -5.16
C GLY A 14 -5.62 20.45 -3.73
N PHE A 15 -4.37 20.83 -3.50
CA PHE A 15 -3.89 21.34 -2.22
C PHE A 15 -4.75 22.54 -1.81
N LYS A 16 -5.69 22.34 -0.89
CA LYS A 16 -6.62 23.41 -0.47
C LYS A 16 -5.83 24.40 0.37
N TRP A 17 -6.06 25.70 0.17
CA TRP A 17 -5.40 26.80 0.90
C TRP A 17 -5.38 26.64 2.43
N TRP A 18 -6.42 26.02 3.01
CA TRP A 18 -6.49 25.67 4.43
C TRP A 18 -5.39 24.70 4.91
N HIS A 19 -4.84 23.84 4.06
CA HIS A 19 -3.72 22.95 4.41
C HIS A 19 -2.46 23.77 4.68
N GLY A 20 -2.23 24.84 3.91
CA GLY A 20 -1.12 25.77 4.14
C GLY A 20 -1.26 26.55 5.46
N LEU A 21 -2.49 26.89 5.85
CA LEU A 21 -2.78 27.51 7.14
C LEU A 21 -2.47 26.55 8.31
N ILE A 22 -2.87 25.28 8.20
CA ILE A 22 -2.58 24.25 9.21
C ILE A 22 -1.06 24.00 9.29
N LEU A 23 -0.38 23.86 8.15
CA LEU A 23 1.07 23.71 8.10
C LEU A 23 1.80 24.92 8.69
N GLY A 24 1.35 26.14 8.38
CA GLY A 24 1.91 27.36 8.92
C GLY A 24 1.70 27.50 10.43
N LEU A 25 0.52 27.12 10.93
CA LEU A 25 0.22 27.09 12.37
C LEU A 25 1.08 26.06 13.11
N LEU A 26 1.21 24.86 12.54
CA LEU A 26 2.09 23.80 13.07
C LEU A 26 3.56 24.24 13.07
N LEU A 27 4.02 24.90 12.01
CA LEU A 27 5.39 25.42 11.92
C LEU A 27 5.64 26.51 12.96
N ALA A 28 4.66 27.38 13.20
CA ALA A 28 4.77 28.47 14.18
C ALA A 28 4.69 27.98 15.63
N TYR A 29 3.90 26.94 15.91
CA TYR A 29 3.66 26.45 17.27
C TYR A 29 4.64 25.34 17.68
N VAL A 30 4.97 24.42 16.77
CA VAL A 30 5.84 23.27 17.05
C VAL A 30 6.77 22.96 15.86
N PRO A 31 7.82 23.77 15.63
CA PRO A 31 8.75 23.55 14.52
C PRO A 31 9.49 22.21 14.63
N GLY A 32 9.77 21.74 15.85
CA GLY A 32 10.47 20.48 16.10
C GLY A 32 9.71 19.25 15.62
N SER A 33 8.42 19.12 15.97
CA SER A 33 7.58 18.00 15.54
C SER A 33 7.37 17.96 14.03
N LEU A 34 7.33 19.12 13.36
CA LEU A 34 7.20 19.19 11.91
C LEU A 34 8.47 18.67 11.22
N LEU A 35 9.64 18.99 11.78
CA LEU A 35 10.93 18.50 11.31
C LEU A 35 11.04 16.98 11.49
N VAL A 36 10.63 16.46 12.65
CA VAL A 36 10.56 15.01 12.93
C VAL A 36 9.67 14.31 11.91
N GLY A 37 8.44 14.81 11.70
CA GLY A 37 7.52 14.25 10.70
C GLY A 37 8.08 14.29 9.27
N GLY A 38 8.74 15.38 8.87
CA GLY A 38 9.34 15.51 7.54
C GLY A 38 10.46 14.50 7.29
N VAL A 39 11.38 14.34 8.24
CA VAL A 39 12.49 13.38 8.16
C VAL A 39 11.97 11.94 8.11
N LEU A 40 10.94 11.67 8.90
CA LEU A 40 10.31 10.37 9.01
C LEU A 40 9.51 9.95 7.76
N LEU A 41 8.96 10.92 7.02
CA LEU A 41 8.25 10.69 5.76
C LEU A 41 9.18 10.62 4.53
N LEU A 42 10.47 10.97 4.69
CA LEU A 42 11.46 11.02 3.62
C LEU A 42 11.63 9.68 2.88
N PRO A 43 11.63 8.50 3.55
CA PRO A 43 11.68 7.21 2.86
C PRO A 43 10.52 6.99 1.88
N LEU A 44 9.33 7.51 2.20
CA LEU A 44 8.15 7.41 1.33
C LEU A 44 8.29 8.28 0.09
N VAL A 45 8.92 9.45 0.23
CA VAL A 45 9.25 10.31 -0.91
C VAL A 45 10.24 9.60 -1.82
N VAL A 46 11.30 8.99 -1.25
CA VAL A 46 12.28 8.20 -2.03
C VAL A 46 11.59 7.04 -2.74
N LEU A 47 10.71 6.31 -2.03
CA LEU A 47 9.94 5.21 -2.59
C LEU A 47 9.09 5.65 -3.79
N HIS A 48 8.41 6.80 -3.67
CA HIS A 48 7.60 7.36 -4.75
C HIS A 48 8.42 7.73 -5.99
N PHE A 49 9.67 8.17 -5.81
CA PHE A 49 10.58 8.42 -6.93
C PHE A 49 11.14 7.15 -7.57
N VAL A 50 11.34 6.08 -6.80
CA VAL A 50 11.87 4.80 -7.30
C VAL A 50 10.79 3.98 -8.01
N ASP A 51 9.57 3.96 -7.47
CA ASP A 51 8.44 3.22 -8.02
C ASP A 51 7.17 4.09 -8.03
N PRO A 52 7.00 4.96 -9.04
CA PRO A 52 5.83 5.83 -9.13
C PRO A 52 4.53 5.08 -9.45
N ASP A 53 4.63 3.87 -10.02
CA ASP A 53 3.51 3.00 -10.38
C ASP A 53 3.18 1.97 -9.28
N ALA A 54 3.69 2.19 -8.06
CA ALA A 54 3.47 1.31 -6.92
C ALA A 54 1.96 1.07 -6.70
N ASP A 55 1.57 -0.21 -6.72
CA ASP A 55 0.18 -0.64 -6.58
C ASP A 55 -0.43 -0.10 -5.26
N ARG A 56 -1.71 0.28 -5.30
CA ARG A 56 -2.43 0.90 -4.18
C ARG A 56 -2.41 0.01 -2.93
N GLN A 57 -2.43 -1.31 -3.12
CA GLN A 57 -2.33 -2.28 -2.02
C GLN A 57 -0.95 -2.23 -1.34
N ARG A 58 0.14 -2.09 -2.11
CA ARG A 58 1.51 -1.98 -1.56
C ARG A 58 1.68 -0.69 -0.76
N MET A 59 1.23 0.43 -1.32
CA MET A 59 1.26 1.72 -0.64
C MET A 59 0.49 1.69 0.68
N MET A 60 -0.66 1.00 0.73
CA MET A 60 -1.44 0.87 1.96
C MET A 60 -0.70 0.07 3.05
N ILE A 61 -0.04 -1.03 2.69
CA ILE A 61 0.77 -1.83 3.62
C ILE A 61 1.94 -1.01 4.16
N VAL A 62 2.66 -0.32 3.28
CA VAL A 62 3.79 0.53 3.66
C VAL A 62 3.36 1.66 4.58
N LEU A 63 2.26 2.35 4.27
CA LEU A 63 1.71 3.41 5.12
C LEU A 63 1.26 2.90 6.49
N PHE A 64 0.69 1.68 6.55
CA PHE A 64 0.27 1.08 7.82
C PHE A 64 1.47 0.79 8.73
N TYR A 65 2.52 0.16 8.18
CA TYR A 65 3.74 -0.14 8.92
C TYR A 65 4.50 1.13 9.31
N LEU A 66 4.60 2.09 8.40
CA LEU A 66 5.15 3.40 8.71
C LEU A 66 4.37 4.03 9.88
N GLY A 67 3.04 4.10 9.79
CA GLY A 67 2.18 4.63 10.84
C GLY A 67 2.46 3.99 12.20
N ALA A 68 2.64 2.68 12.26
CA ALA A 68 2.94 1.96 13.50
C ALA A 68 4.30 2.36 14.11
N VAL A 69 5.33 2.48 13.27
CA VAL A 69 6.70 2.87 13.67
C VAL A 69 6.73 4.33 14.15
N MET A 70 5.99 5.19 13.48
CA MET A 70 5.89 6.64 13.76
C MET A 70 5.30 6.96 15.12
N VAL A 71 4.49 6.07 15.71
CA VAL A 71 3.81 6.33 16.99
C VAL A 71 4.81 6.64 18.11
N HIS A 72 5.93 5.91 18.17
CA HIS A 72 6.92 6.08 19.24
C HIS A 72 7.62 7.45 19.20
N PRO A 73 8.25 7.87 18.08
CA PRO A 73 8.87 9.19 17.99
C PRO A 73 7.84 10.32 18.11
N LEU A 74 6.63 10.20 17.53
CA LEU A 74 5.59 11.23 17.70
C LEU A 74 5.15 11.39 19.15
N ARG A 75 4.96 10.27 19.88
CA ARG A 75 4.59 10.31 21.30
C ARG A 75 5.68 10.97 22.13
N ALA A 76 6.94 10.67 21.85
CA ALA A 76 8.06 11.25 22.56
C ALA A 76 8.22 12.76 22.25
N ALA A 77 8.04 13.18 21.00
CA ALA A 77 8.00 14.59 20.62
C ALA A 77 6.81 15.34 21.28
N TRP A 78 5.65 14.68 21.39
CA TRP A 78 4.47 15.21 22.07
C TRP A 78 4.69 15.42 23.58
N LEU A 79 5.31 14.44 24.25
CA LEU A 79 5.65 14.52 25.67
C LEU A 79 6.70 15.60 25.96
N ALA A 80 7.58 15.89 25.00
CA ALA A 80 8.55 16.98 25.08
C ALA A 80 7.92 18.36 24.79
N HIS A 81 6.60 18.47 24.64
CA HIS A 81 5.88 19.67 24.24
C HIS A 81 6.42 20.32 22.95
N GLY A 82 7.08 19.52 22.09
CA GLY A 82 7.66 20.04 20.86
C GLY A 82 8.93 20.87 21.03
N ASP A 83 9.62 20.71 22.17
CA ASP A 83 10.92 21.36 22.42
C ASP A 83 11.91 21.06 21.28
N TRP A 84 12.48 22.13 20.73
CA TRP A 84 13.35 22.10 19.56
C TRP A 84 14.59 21.23 19.80
N GLN A 85 15.21 21.37 20.98
CA GLN A 85 16.46 20.67 21.29
C GLN A 85 16.22 19.16 21.41
N THR A 86 15.12 18.75 22.02
CA THR A 86 14.72 17.35 22.15
C THR A 86 14.37 16.72 20.79
N CYS A 87 13.67 17.46 19.92
CA CYS A 87 13.33 16.98 18.57
C CYS A 87 14.58 16.83 17.69
N VAL A 88 15.53 17.77 17.77
CA VAL A 88 16.81 17.70 17.05
C VAL A 88 17.67 16.54 17.57
N GLN A 89 17.67 16.27 18.88
CA GLN A 89 18.36 15.10 19.41
C GLN A 89 17.74 13.78 18.91
N GLN A 90 16.43 13.71 18.76
CA GLN A 90 15.77 12.52 18.21
C GLN A 90 16.11 12.25 16.75
N ILE A 91 16.11 13.28 15.91
CA ILE A 91 16.45 13.14 14.48
C ILE A 91 17.96 13.10 14.21
N THR A 92 18.81 13.30 15.21
CA THR A 92 20.25 13.12 15.09
C THR A 92 20.72 11.80 15.70
N GLN A 93 19.83 11.05 16.36
CA GLN A 93 20.12 9.69 16.79
C GLN A 93 20.14 8.76 15.57
N PRO A 94 21.31 8.23 15.19
CA PRO A 94 21.42 7.45 13.95
C PRO A 94 20.69 6.12 14.05
N MET A 95 20.64 5.51 15.24
CA MET A 95 20.02 4.20 15.43
C MET A 95 18.51 4.23 15.21
N THR A 96 17.82 5.24 15.73
CA THR A 96 16.36 5.40 15.56
C THR A 96 16.01 5.64 14.10
N LEU A 97 16.75 6.53 13.44
CA LEU A 97 16.61 6.80 12.00
C LEU A 97 16.83 5.55 11.13
N ILE A 98 17.88 4.79 11.39
CA ILE A 98 18.16 3.55 10.65
C ILE A 98 17.05 2.55 10.86
N LEU A 99 16.57 2.36 12.09
CA LEU A 99 15.47 1.44 12.38
C LEU A 99 14.17 1.85 11.68
N ASP A 100 13.85 3.14 11.68
CA ASP A 100 12.65 3.66 11.02
C ASP A 100 12.72 3.45 9.49
N TRP A 101 13.90 3.70 8.90
CA TRP A 101 14.12 3.49 7.47
C TRP A 101 14.13 2.00 7.11
N MET A 102 14.73 1.16 7.94
CA MET A 102 14.71 -0.29 7.79
C MET A 102 13.28 -0.82 7.89
N ALA A 103 12.44 -0.25 8.75
CA ALA A 103 11.04 -0.65 8.87
C ALA A 103 10.25 -0.38 7.59
N VAL A 104 10.53 0.71 6.88
CA VAL A 104 9.96 0.98 5.54
C VAL A 104 10.44 -0.07 4.53
N GLY A 105 11.73 -0.41 4.55
CA GLY A 105 12.29 -1.47 3.70
C GLY A 105 11.65 -2.84 3.98
N VAL A 106 11.46 -3.20 5.26
CA VAL A 106 10.78 -4.44 5.67
C VAL A 106 9.32 -4.42 5.23
N ALA A 107 8.62 -3.29 5.42
CA ALA A 107 7.23 -3.14 4.97
C ALA A 107 7.10 -3.33 3.46
N TRP A 108 8.07 -2.83 2.69
CA TRP A 108 8.13 -3.04 1.24
C TRP A 108 8.33 -4.52 0.89
N LEU A 109 9.25 -5.23 1.55
CA LEU A 109 9.45 -6.67 1.35
C LEU A 109 8.17 -7.47 1.69
N VAL A 110 7.49 -7.12 2.78
CA VAL A 110 6.21 -7.74 3.16
C VAL A 110 5.14 -7.47 2.09
N ALA A 111 5.08 -6.26 1.54
CA ALA A 111 4.19 -5.92 0.45
C ALA A 111 4.49 -6.72 -0.84
N GLU A 112 5.76 -6.93 -1.16
CA GLU A 112 6.18 -7.74 -2.31
C GLU A 112 5.78 -9.22 -2.12
N VAL A 113 6.12 -9.80 -0.97
CA VAL A 113 5.82 -11.21 -0.64
C VAL A 113 4.32 -11.47 -0.62
N SER A 114 3.53 -10.54 -0.07
CA SER A 114 2.07 -10.67 -0.06
C SER A 114 1.46 -10.57 -1.47
N ALA A 115 1.98 -9.69 -2.33
CA ALA A 115 1.53 -9.61 -3.72
C ALA A 115 1.84 -10.90 -4.51
N ILE A 116 3.04 -11.46 -4.33
CA ILE A 116 3.43 -12.74 -4.95
C ILE A 116 2.53 -13.87 -4.42
N GLY A 117 2.32 -13.93 -3.10
CA GLY A 117 1.46 -14.92 -2.47
C GLY A 117 0.01 -14.86 -2.98
N ALA A 118 -0.54 -13.66 -3.13
CA ALA A 118 -1.88 -13.48 -3.68
C ALA A 118 -2.00 -13.97 -5.13
N ARG A 119 -1.01 -13.68 -5.97
CA ARG A 119 -0.96 -14.16 -7.37
C ARG A 119 -0.87 -15.68 -7.44
N LEU A 120 -0.05 -16.30 -6.60
CA LEU A 120 0.06 -17.76 -6.50
C LEU A 120 -1.25 -18.39 -6.05
N TRP A 121 -1.89 -17.82 -5.02
CA TRP A 121 -3.18 -18.30 -4.54
C TRP A 121 -4.27 -18.23 -5.62
N TYR A 122 -4.35 -17.11 -6.34
CA TYR A 122 -5.32 -16.93 -7.42
C TYR A 122 -5.06 -17.89 -8.60
N ALA A 123 -3.79 -18.13 -8.93
CA ALA A 123 -3.40 -19.10 -9.93
C ALA A 123 -3.81 -20.52 -9.53
N ASP A 124 -3.62 -20.91 -8.27
CA ASP A 124 -4.03 -22.22 -7.77
C ASP A 124 -5.55 -22.35 -7.68
N TYR A 125 -6.25 -21.30 -7.27
CA TYR A 125 -7.71 -21.28 -7.23
C TYR A 125 -8.31 -21.47 -8.62
N SER A 126 -7.84 -20.71 -9.62
CA SER A 126 -8.32 -20.83 -11.00
C SER A 126 -8.04 -22.22 -11.61
N ARG A 127 -6.93 -22.86 -11.25
CA ARG A 127 -6.62 -24.24 -11.67
C ARG A 127 -7.59 -25.24 -11.04
N ARG A 128 -7.99 -25.05 -9.78
CA ARG A 128 -8.97 -25.91 -9.10
C ARG A 128 -10.36 -25.76 -9.71
N GLU A 129 -10.79 -24.53 -9.99
CA GLU A 129 -12.07 -24.28 -10.66
C GLU A 129 -12.12 -24.90 -12.06
N ARG A 130 -11.05 -24.74 -12.85
CA ARG A 130 -10.95 -25.38 -14.18
C ARG A 130 -11.12 -26.89 -14.09
N ARG A 131 -10.42 -27.55 -13.16
CA ARG A 131 -10.55 -29.00 -12.94
C ARG A 131 -11.96 -29.42 -12.50
N ALA A 132 -12.63 -28.60 -11.69
CA ALA A 132 -14.00 -28.88 -11.26
C ALA A 132 -15.00 -28.77 -12.42
N ILE A 133 -14.84 -27.77 -13.28
CA ILE A 133 -15.66 -27.60 -14.49
C ILE A 133 -15.39 -28.74 -15.47
N GLU A 134 -14.13 -29.09 -15.70
CA GLU A 134 -13.73 -30.16 -16.62
C GLU A 134 -14.28 -31.53 -16.19
N LYS A 135 -14.30 -31.81 -14.88
CA LYS A 135 -14.99 -32.99 -14.34
C LYS A 135 -16.49 -32.99 -14.62
N ARG A 136 -17.17 -31.85 -14.47
CA ARG A 136 -18.61 -31.73 -14.78
C ARG A 136 -18.88 -31.93 -16.28
N ILE A 137 -18.03 -31.37 -17.14
CA ILE A 137 -18.13 -31.54 -18.58
C ILE A 137 -17.97 -33.02 -18.96
N ASN A 138 -17.00 -33.73 -18.36
CA ASN A 138 -16.80 -35.15 -18.63
C ASN A 138 -17.97 -36.02 -18.14
N ALA A 139 -18.49 -35.75 -16.93
CA ALA A 139 -19.67 -36.46 -16.42
C ALA A 139 -20.89 -36.28 -17.34
N LEU A 140 -21.18 -35.04 -17.76
CA LEU A 140 -22.25 -34.78 -18.73
C LEU A 140 -21.99 -35.47 -20.07
N ARG A 141 -20.75 -35.45 -20.56
CA ARG A 141 -20.38 -36.14 -21.81
C ARG A 141 -20.65 -37.65 -21.72
N GLU A 142 -20.32 -38.28 -20.59
CA GLU A 142 -20.59 -39.70 -20.35
C GLU A 142 -22.10 -39.99 -20.37
N GLU A 143 -22.92 -39.20 -19.67
CA GLU A 143 -24.39 -39.33 -19.67
C GLU A 143 -24.98 -39.22 -21.09
N TRP A 144 -24.52 -38.25 -21.88
CA TRP A 144 -24.99 -38.06 -23.25
C TRP A 144 -24.60 -39.23 -24.18
N LEU A 145 -23.39 -39.77 -24.03
CA LEU A 145 -22.92 -40.91 -24.82
C LEU A 145 -23.64 -42.22 -24.46
N GLU A 146 -23.99 -42.41 -23.19
CA GLU A 146 -24.79 -43.55 -22.74
C GLU A 146 -26.23 -43.46 -23.27
N THR A 147 -26.82 -42.27 -23.25
CA THR A 147 -28.17 -42.03 -23.78
C THR A 147 -28.25 -42.28 -25.29
N GLU A 148 -27.24 -41.84 -26.06
CA GLU A 148 -27.20 -42.07 -27.51
C GLU A 148 -27.01 -43.56 -27.87
N LYS A 149 -26.26 -44.31 -27.06
CA LYS A 149 -26.14 -45.77 -27.20
C LYS A 149 -27.44 -46.49 -26.88
N GLY A 150 -28.16 -46.08 -25.82
CA GLY A 150 -29.45 -46.64 -25.44
C GLY A 150 -30.57 -46.38 -26.44
N SER A 151 -30.51 -45.29 -27.21
CA SER A 151 -31.50 -44.96 -28.25
C SER A 151 -31.28 -45.71 -29.57
N LYS A 152 -30.12 -46.33 -29.79
CA LYS A 152 -29.79 -47.11 -31.00
C LYS A 152 -29.92 -48.63 -30.80
N ALA A 153 -30.31 -49.07 -29.61
CA ALA A 153 -30.68 -50.46 -29.29
C ALA A 153 -32.20 -50.62 -29.37
#